data_AF-A0A347WFQ9-F1
#
_entry.id   AF-A0A347WFQ9-F1
#
_cell.length_a   1.000
_cell.length_b   1.000
_cell.length_c   1.000
_cell.angle_alpha   90.00
_cell.angle_beta   90.00
_cell.angle_gamma   90.00
#
_symmetry.space_group_name_H-M   'P 1'
#
loop_
_entity.id
_entity.type
_entity.pdbx_description
1 polymer ?
#
loop_
_entity_poly.entity_id
_entity_poly.type
_entity_poly.pdbx_seq_one_letter_code
_entity_poly.pdbx_strand_id
1 'polypeptide(L)'
;MKYPVFLALLGAVIPAALARADDGTALQAMLNGCYAGTRSCIVDLQGATKVLTRTLRVNPELVTIRNAILECRMTSGTCLYVSQDGFPHHDWATTNRLEGITLRGNKSIDGITMNYTGNNNYNVNAAMALFSVSIQGFNHGLSLGNNVWGVDMFNVMIGNGNIGIYTQPGTHNAGERSTFSGGTIYNNAFAGIDEESCWEFDFEGTSFDFNGQQMILRGGTSFTGHIENADTGKPEIVLGALVGVPAGSLYMSAGSSITVDGWDPRHPKQPCFVQTSLPYNNIKIPATLYGFGGTQGAVCGPGKVVTWDGQPFSNK
;
A
#
# COMPACT_ATOMS: atom_id res chain seq x y z
N MET A 1 40.78 -27.80 63.37
CA MET A 1 39.72 -26.98 62.74
C MET A 1 39.90 -27.08 61.23
N LYS A 2 38.97 -27.74 60.55
CA LYS A 2 38.99 -27.96 59.09
C LYS A 2 37.67 -27.40 58.53
N TYR A 3 37.74 -26.36 57.71
CA TYR A 3 36.59 -25.83 56.98
C TYR A 3 36.53 -26.50 55.61
N PRO A 4 35.43 -27.16 55.21
CA PRO A 4 35.22 -27.53 53.82
C PRO A 4 34.62 -26.34 53.07
N VAL A 5 35.25 -26.00 51.93
CA VAL A 5 34.75 -25.03 50.96
C VAL A 5 33.59 -25.69 50.20
N PHE A 6 32.39 -25.14 50.34
CA PHE A 6 31.23 -25.47 49.50
C PHE A 6 31.38 -24.75 48.14
N LEU A 7 31.54 -25.52 47.07
CA LEU A 7 31.38 -25.04 45.70
C LEU A 7 29.88 -24.88 45.41
N ALA A 8 29.40 -23.65 45.28
CA ALA A 8 28.05 -23.37 44.80
C ALA A 8 28.03 -23.49 43.27
N LEU A 9 27.31 -24.49 42.74
CA LEU A 9 26.92 -24.53 41.33
C LEU A 9 25.90 -23.40 41.07
N LEU A 10 26.36 -22.32 40.45
CA LEU A 10 25.49 -21.39 39.73
C LEU A 10 25.02 -22.08 38.44
N GLY A 11 23.86 -22.71 38.51
CA GLY A 11 23.11 -23.11 37.32
C GLY A 11 22.70 -21.87 36.55
N ALA A 12 23.30 -21.67 35.37
CA ALA A 12 22.86 -20.67 34.42
C ALA A 12 21.45 -21.04 33.93
N VAL A 13 20.43 -20.39 34.48
CA VAL A 13 19.09 -20.39 33.91
C VAL A 13 19.15 -19.49 32.68
N ILE A 14 19.49 -20.08 31.53
CA ILE A 14 19.24 -19.45 30.24
C ILE A 14 17.72 -19.42 30.09
N PRO A 15 17.06 -18.24 30.00
CA PRO A 15 15.65 -18.21 29.70
C PRO A 15 15.49 -18.76 28.28
N ALA A 16 14.99 -19.99 28.17
CA ALA A 16 14.49 -20.50 26.91
C ALA A 16 13.41 -19.52 26.45
N ALA A 17 13.69 -18.76 25.39
CA ALA A 17 12.68 -17.95 24.74
C ALA A 17 11.53 -18.89 24.36
N LEU A 18 10.42 -18.82 25.10
CA LEU A 18 9.20 -19.53 24.73
C LEU A 18 8.86 -19.07 23.32
N ALA A 19 9.06 -19.97 22.34
CA ALA A 19 8.59 -19.75 20.99
C ALA A 19 7.09 -19.49 21.10
N ARG A 20 6.68 -18.24 20.85
CA ARG A 20 5.26 -17.90 20.77
C ARG A 20 4.64 -18.83 19.72
N ALA A 21 3.57 -19.53 20.12
CA ALA A 21 2.90 -20.51 19.27
C ALA A 21 2.46 -19.85 17.94
N ASP A 22 2.66 -20.56 16.83
CA ASP A 22 2.14 -20.18 15.52
C ASP A 22 0.63 -20.41 15.49
N ASP A 23 -0.14 -19.35 15.26
CA ASP A 23 -1.60 -19.40 15.09
C ASP A 23 -2.01 -19.71 13.64
N GLY A 24 -1.07 -19.72 12.69
CA GLY A 24 -1.35 -19.78 11.25
C GLY A 24 -2.18 -20.99 10.83
N THR A 25 -1.89 -22.18 11.36
CA THR A 25 -2.68 -23.39 11.04
C THR A 25 -4.12 -23.29 11.54
N ALA A 26 -4.32 -22.84 12.78
CA ALA A 26 -5.64 -22.74 13.38
C ALA A 26 -6.49 -21.67 12.66
N LEU A 27 -5.88 -20.52 12.35
CA LEU A 27 -6.56 -19.45 11.64
C LEU A 27 -6.88 -19.86 10.20
N GLN A 28 -5.96 -20.53 9.49
CA GLN A 28 -6.27 -21.06 8.16
C GLN A 28 -7.40 -22.09 8.21
N ALA A 29 -7.47 -22.93 9.24
CA ALA A 29 -8.58 -23.89 9.40
C ALA A 29 -9.92 -23.18 9.60
N MET A 30 -9.97 -22.10 10.39
CA MET A 30 -11.17 -21.26 10.53
C MET A 30 -11.61 -20.67 9.19
N LEU A 31 -10.66 -20.12 8.42
CA LEU A 31 -10.91 -19.60 7.08
C LEU A 31 -11.42 -20.69 6.12
N ASN A 32 -10.82 -21.88 6.16
CA ASN A 32 -11.25 -23.02 5.34
C ASN A 32 -12.69 -23.46 5.68
N GLY A 33 -13.13 -23.30 6.93
CA GLY A 33 -14.52 -23.51 7.33
C GLY A 33 -15.48 -22.57 6.59
N CYS A 34 -15.10 -21.31 6.39
CA CYS A 34 -15.86 -20.37 5.55
C CYS A 34 -15.83 -20.79 4.07
N TYR A 35 -14.68 -21.24 3.56
CA TYR A 35 -14.51 -21.60 2.14
C TYR A 35 -15.28 -22.84 1.71
N ALA A 36 -15.69 -23.69 2.65
CA ALA A 36 -16.56 -24.83 2.38
C ALA A 36 -18.04 -24.43 2.18
N GLY A 37 -18.41 -23.20 2.55
CA GLY A 37 -19.75 -22.66 2.35
C GLY A 37 -19.96 -22.08 0.96
N THR A 38 -21.21 -21.70 0.66
CA THR A 38 -21.62 -21.03 -0.59
C THR A 38 -21.99 -19.56 -0.38
N ARG A 39 -21.73 -19.03 0.82
CA ARG A 39 -22.07 -17.65 1.22
C ARG A 39 -20.88 -17.04 1.95
N SER A 40 -20.80 -15.72 1.87
CA SER A 40 -19.85 -14.93 2.68
C SER A 40 -19.98 -15.25 4.17
N CYS A 41 -18.83 -15.33 4.83
CA CYS A 41 -18.63 -15.69 6.21
C CYS A 41 -17.85 -14.58 6.93
N ILE A 42 -18.05 -14.44 8.24
CA ILE A 42 -17.32 -13.46 9.06
C ILE A 42 -16.42 -14.21 10.04
N VAL A 43 -15.13 -13.88 10.01
CA VAL A 43 -14.16 -14.27 11.04
C VAL A 43 -13.80 -13.03 11.86
N ASP A 44 -14.37 -12.95 13.06
CA ASP A 44 -14.07 -11.90 14.03
C ASP A 44 -13.06 -12.40 15.06
N LEU A 45 -11.89 -11.77 15.11
CA LEU A 45 -10.82 -12.13 16.02
C LEU A 45 -10.87 -11.33 17.33
N GLN A 46 -11.87 -10.45 17.50
CA GLN A 46 -12.18 -9.77 18.76
C GLN A 46 -10.99 -9.00 19.38
N GLY A 47 -10.14 -8.42 18.52
CA GLY A 47 -8.93 -7.70 18.91
C GLY A 47 -7.75 -8.60 19.28
N ALA A 48 -7.86 -9.92 19.07
CA ALA A 48 -6.78 -10.85 19.41
C ALA A 48 -5.52 -10.59 18.57
N THR A 49 -4.38 -10.73 19.23
CA THR A 49 -3.08 -10.84 18.55
C THR A 49 -2.84 -12.29 18.12
N LYS A 50 -2.54 -12.50 16.84
CA LYS A 50 -2.21 -13.79 16.25
C LYS A 50 -0.82 -13.76 15.65
N VAL A 51 -0.01 -14.77 15.94
CA VAL A 51 1.34 -14.91 15.37
C VAL A 51 1.27 -15.80 14.15
N LEU A 52 1.78 -15.32 13.01
CA LEU A 52 1.78 -16.08 11.76
C LEU A 52 3.22 -16.38 11.35
N THR A 53 3.56 -17.66 11.24
CA THR A 53 4.85 -18.10 10.65
C THR A 53 4.69 -18.65 9.25
N ARG A 54 3.51 -18.50 8.65
CA ARG A 54 3.16 -18.89 7.28
C ARG A 54 2.11 -17.94 6.70
N THR A 55 2.03 -17.88 5.37
CA THR A 55 1.03 -17.09 4.66
C THR A 55 -0.37 -17.60 4.95
N LEU A 56 -1.31 -16.69 5.20
CA LEU A 56 -2.73 -17.01 5.17
C LEU A 56 -3.28 -16.79 3.77
N ARG A 57 -3.96 -17.80 3.25
CA ARG A 57 -4.68 -17.72 1.98
C ARG A 57 -6.10 -17.23 2.24
N VAL A 58 -6.44 -16.10 1.65
CA VAL A 58 -7.72 -15.41 1.81
C VAL A 58 -8.51 -15.51 0.51
N ASN A 59 -9.67 -16.18 0.55
CA ASN A 59 -10.61 -16.13 -0.58
C ASN A 59 -11.47 -14.85 -0.44
N PRO A 60 -11.30 -13.85 -1.32
CA PRO A 60 -11.97 -12.57 -1.20
C PRO A 60 -13.48 -12.64 -1.41
N GLU A 61 -14.03 -13.68 -2.02
CA GLU A 61 -15.48 -13.82 -2.24
C GLU A 61 -16.22 -14.39 -1.02
N LEU A 62 -15.51 -15.08 -0.13
CA LEU A 62 -16.13 -15.91 0.90
C LEU A 62 -15.88 -15.46 2.33
N VAL A 63 -14.96 -14.52 2.58
CA VAL A 63 -14.64 -14.14 3.96
C VAL A 63 -14.40 -12.66 4.17
N THR A 64 -15.07 -12.13 5.20
CA THR A 64 -14.68 -10.90 5.88
C THR A 64 -13.89 -11.25 7.14
N ILE A 65 -12.68 -10.70 7.27
CA ILE A 65 -11.84 -10.87 8.46
C ILE A 65 -11.81 -9.54 9.21
N ARG A 66 -12.09 -9.56 10.51
CA ARG A 66 -12.14 -8.32 11.30
C ARG A 66 -11.51 -8.40 12.69
N ASN A 67 -11.11 -7.22 13.17
CA ASN A 67 -10.64 -6.95 14.53
C ASN A 67 -9.46 -7.85 14.96
N ALA A 68 -8.28 -7.62 14.41
CA ALA A 68 -7.11 -8.46 14.71
C ALA A 68 -5.80 -7.69 14.66
N ILE A 69 -4.81 -8.18 15.42
CA ILE A 69 -3.40 -7.86 15.19
C ILE A 69 -2.72 -9.12 14.69
N LEU A 70 -2.18 -9.10 13.47
CA LEU A 70 -1.43 -10.22 12.90
C LEU A 70 0.06 -9.89 12.92
N GLU A 71 0.81 -10.62 13.73
CA GLU A 71 2.27 -10.53 13.87
C GLU A 71 2.91 -11.56 12.93
N CYS A 72 3.31 -11.11 11.74
CA CYS A 72 3.83 -11.92 10.65
C CYS A 72 5.35 -12.10 10.81
N ARG A 73 5.78 -13.31 11.20
CA ARG A 73 7.19 -13.62 11.57
C ARG A 73 7.93 -14.47 10.53
N MET A 74 7.36 -14.58 9.34
CA MET A 74 7.99 -15.24 8.21
C MET A 74 9.24 -14.49 7.74
N THR A 75 10.12 -15.19 7.04
CA THR A 75 11.36 -14.63 6.46
C THR A 75 11.31 -14.49 4.94
N SER A 76 10.24 -14.96 4.31
CA SER A 76 9.97 -14.82 2.88
C SER A 76 8.47 -15.00 2.61
N GLY A 77 8.01 -14.54 1.44
CA GLY A 77 6.60 -14.63 1.02
C GLY A 77 5.78 -13.41 1.43
N THR A 78 4.48 -13.63 1.68
CA THR A 78 3.53 -12.57 2.05
C THR A 78 2.75 -12.97 3.30
N CYS A 79 2.29 -12.01 4.11
CA CYS A 79 1.49 -12.33 5.28
C CYS A 79 0.09 -12.79 4.90
N LEU A 80 -0.63 -11.98 4.10
CA LEU A 80 -1.94 -12.32 3.54
C LEU A 80 -1.85 -12.42 2.02
N TYR A 81 -2.18 -13.58 1.47
CA TYR A 81 -2.34 -13.77 0.03
C TYR A 81 -3.82 -13.84 -0.32
N VAL A 82 -4.33 -12.78 -0.93
CA VAL A 82 -5.72 -12.63 -1.34
C VAL A 82 -5.85 -13.08 -2.79
N SER A 83 -6.61 -14.17 -2.99
CA SER A 83 -6.80 -14.78 -4.29
C SER A 83 -7.94 -15.78 -4.27
N GLN A 84 -8.63 -15.93 -5.39
CA GLN A 84 -9.59 -17.01 -5.62
C GLN A 84 -8.92 -18.29 -6.12
N ASP A 85 -7.63 -18.27 -6.45
CA ASP A 85 -6.95 -19.40 -7.06
C ASP A 85 -7.09 -20.67 -6.20
N GLY A 86 -7.63 -21.74 -6.77
CA GLY A 86 -7.83 -23.01 -6.05
C GLY A 86 -8.98 -23.01 -5.05
N PHE A 87 -9.90 -22.03 -5.12
CA PHE A 87 -11.16 -22.03 -4.38
C PHE A 87 -12.37 -22.09 -5.33
N PRO A 88 -13.56 -22.50 -4.84
CA PRO A 88 -14.81 -22.35 -5.60
C PRO A 88 -15.04 -20.88 -5.98
N HIS A 89 -15.45 -20.62 -7.23
CA HIS A 89 -15.82 -19.30 -7.73
C HIS A 89 -17.34 -19.14 -7.66
N HIS A 90 -17.81 -17.94 -7.29
CA HIS A 90 -19.22 -17.56 -7.38
C HIS A 90 -19.44 -16.45 -8.42
N ASP A 91 -20.35 -16.67 -9.38
CA ASP A 91 -20.64 -15.72 -10.47
C ASP A 91 -21.38 -14.44 -10.02
N TRP A 92 -21.54 -14.22 -8.71
CA TRP A 92 -22.19 -13.02 -8.18
C TRP A 92 -21.13 -12.03 -7.69
N ALA A 93 -21.23 -10.78 -8.13
CA ALA A 93 -20.43 -9.70 -7.61
C ALA A 93 -20.65 -9.57 -6.09
N THR A 94 -19.69 -10.05 -5.30
CA THR A 94 -19.65 -9.87 -3.86
C THR A 94 -18.42 -9.04 -3.49
N THR A 95 -18.50 -8.33 -2.37
CA THR A 95 -17.37 -7.58 -1.84
C THR A 95 -17.27 -7.85 -0.35
N ASN A 96 -16.20 -8.54 0.05
CA ASN A 96 -15.85 -8.75 1.45
C ASN A 96 -14.79 -7.75 1.90
N ARG A 97 -14.38 -7.86 3.17
CA ARG A 97 -13.55 -6.84 3.81
C ARG A 97 -12.43 -7.43 4.65
N LEU A 98 -11.31 -6.73 4.69
CA LEU A 98 -10.42 -6.72 5.84
C LEU A 98 -10.76 -5.47 6.65
N GLU A 99 -11.20 -5.64 7.90
CA GLU A 99 -11.76 -4.55 8.71
C GLU A 99 -11.12 -4.46 10.09
N GLY A 100 -10.54 -3.31 10.45
CA GLY A 100 -9.90 -3.15 11.77
C GLY A 100 -8.74 -4.11 12.00
N ILE A 101 -7.95 -4.37 10.94
CA ILE A 101 -6.81 -5.29 10.96
C ILE A 101 -5.52 -4.49 11.07
N THR A 102 -4.64 -4.87 11.99
CA THR A 102 -3.25 -4.41 12.02
C THR A 102 -2.32 -5.56 11.63
N LEU A 103 -1.53 -5.38 10.57
CA LEU A 103 -0.45 -6.27 10.18
C LEU A 103 0.88 -5.68 10.62
N ARG A 104 1.72 -6.51 11.25
CA ARG A 104 3.10 -6.17 11.59
C ARG A 104 4.01 -7.23 11.05
N GLY A 105 4.98 -6.82 10.25
CA GLY A 105 5.91 -7.72 9.59
C GLY A 105 7.34 -7.24 9.68
N ASN A 106 8.10 -7.64 8.70
CA ASN A 106 9.48 -7.24 8.52
C ASN A 106 9.78 -7.05 7.02
N LYS A 107 10.87 -6.35 6.74
CA LYS A 107 11.25 -5.91 5.39
C LYS A 107 11.70 -7.05 4.45
N SER A 108 11.54 -8.32 4.83
CA SER A 108 11.80 -9.49 3.97
C SER A 108 10.54 -10.15 3.41
N ILE A 109 9.36 -9.71 3.83
CA ILE A 109 8.07 -10.26 3.39
C ILE A 109 7.10 -9.14 2.99
N ASP A 110 6.13 -9.47 2.14
CA ASP A 110 5.05 -8.55 1.78
C ASP A 110 3.90 -8.61 2.81
N GLY A 111 3.15 -7.53 2.95
CA GLY A 111 2.01 -7.44 3.88
C GLY A 111 0.78 -8.13 3.34
N ILE A 112 0.16 -7.51 2.35
CA ILE A 112 -0.98 -8.04 1.61
C ILE A 112 -0.57 -8.15 0.15
N THR A 113 -0.71 -9.33 -0.44
CA THR A 113 -0.59 -9.52 -1.88
C THR A 113 -1.95 -9.90 -2.44
N MET A 114 -2.47 -9.11 -3.37
CA MET A 114 -3.65 -9.43 -4.15
C MET A 114 -3.20 -9.86 -5.55
N ASN A 115 -3.41 -11.13 -5.90
CA ASN A 115 -2.98 -11.67 -7.20
C ASN A 115 -3.74 -12.96 -7.54
N TYR A 116 -4.37 -13.01 -8.71
CA TYR A 116 -5.23 -14.11 -9.14
C TYR A 116 -4.69 -14.60 -10.47
N THR A 117 -4.02 -15.75 -10.43
CA THR A 117 -3.24 -16.30 -11.55
C THR A 117 -4.07 -17.22 -12.45
N GLY A 118 -5.29 -17.58 -12.05
CA GLY A 118 -6.23 -18.35 -12.86
C GLY A 118 -6.66 -17.60 -14.13
N ASN A 119 -6.27 -18.10 -15.31
CA ASN A 119 -6.61 -17.51 -16.61
C ASN A 119 -8.10 -17.64 -17.00
N ASN A 120 -8.89 -18.44 -16.26
CA ASN A 120 -10.31 -18.65 -16.53
C ASN A 120 -11.21 -17.69 -15.74
N ASN A 121 -10.62 -16.89 -14.85
CA ASN A 121 -11.36 -16.05 -13.93
C ASN A 121 -11.51 -14.66 -14.55
N TYR A 122 -12.64 -14.43 -15.20
CA TYR A 122 -13.11 -13.08 -15.50
C TYR A 122 -13.63 -12.46 -14.19
N ASN A 123 -12.70 -12.12 -13.29
CA ASN A 123 -13.05 -11.46 -12.05
C ASN A 123 -13.76 -10.14 -12.36
N VAL A 124 -14.95 -9.97 -11.80
CA VAL A 124 -15.78 -8.76 -11.93
C VAL A 124 -15.35 -7.65 -10.96
N ASN A 125 -14.33 -7.87 -10.12
CA ASN A 125 -13.59 -6.91 -9.28
C ASN A 125 -12.53 -7.65 -8.43
N ALA A 126 -11.78 -6.92 -7.59
CA ALA A 126 -10.87 -7.48 -6.58
C ALA A 126 -11.59 -8.21 -5.44
N ALA A 127 -12.93 -8.17 -5.38
CA ALA A 127 -13.81 -8.80 -4.38
C ALA A 127 -13.52 -8.51 -2.89
N MET A 128 -12.51 -7.69 -2.58
CA MET A 128 -12.09 -7.36 -1.22
C MET A 128 -11.72 -5.90 -1.10
N ALA A 129 -12.30 -5.24 -0.10
CA ALA A 129 -11.99 -3.87 0.29
C ALA A 129 -11.27 -3.83 1.65
N LEU A 130 -10.46 -2.79 1.86
CA LEU A 130 -9.72 -2.58 3.11
C LEU A 130 -10.37 -1.44 3.90
N PHE A 131 -10.73 -1.68 5.17
CA PHE A 131 -11.36 -0.69 6.04
C PHE A 131 -10.61 -0.57 7.37
N SER A 132 -10.07 0.62 7.66
CA SER A 132 -9.31 0.86 8.91
C SER A 132 -8.20 -0.19 9.12
N VAL A 133 -7.42 -0.44 8.06
CA VAL A 133 -6.32 -1.42 8.07
C VAL A 133 -4.99 -0.71 8.24
N SER A 134 -4.13 -1.23 9.11
CA SER A 134 -2.75 -0.73 9.30
C SER A 134 -1.75 -1.80 8.89
N ILE A 135 -0.86 -1.50 7.93
CA ILE A 135 0.14 -2.41 7.37
C ILE A 135 1.54 -1.86 7.67
N GLN A 136 2.30 -2.53 8.52
CA GLN A 136 3.51 -1.96 9.13
C GLN A 136 4.75 -2.84 8.96
N GLY A 137 5.83 -2.25 8.42
CA GLY A 137 7.17 -2.83 8.46
C GLY A 137 7.50 -3.85 7.37
N PHE A 138 6.71 -3.95 6.30
CA PHE A 138 6.86 -4.95 5.24
C PHE A 138 7.84 -4.53 4.14
N ASN A 139 8.24 -5.46 3.28
CA ASN A 139 8.92 -5.16 2.03
C ASN A 139 7.98 -4.35 1.12
N HIS A 140 6.90 -4.97 0.63
CA HIS A 140 5.78 -4.22 0.07
C HIS A 140 4.62 -4.27 1.07
N GLY A 141 4.05 -3.12 1.45
CA GLY A 141 2.87 -3.08 2.30
C GLY A 141 1.68 -3.75 1.59
N LEU A 142 1.34 -3.25 0.41
CA LEU A 142 0.34 -3.81 -0.49
C LEU A 142 0.98 -4.10 -1.85
N SER A 143 0.86 -5.34 -2.33
CA SER A 143 1.26 -5.73 -3.69
C SER A 143 0.04 -6.10 -4.52
N LEU A 144 -0.11 -5.46 -5.68
CA LEU A 144 -1.23 -5.66 -6.61
C LEU A 144 -0.73 -6.32 -7.90
N GLY A 145 -1.37 -7.42 -8.30
CA GLY A 145 -0.96 -8.26 -9.42
C GLY A 145 -2.05 -8.53 -10.46
N ASN A 146 -2.01 -9.70 -11.09
CA ASN A 146 -2.93 -10.11 -12.15
C ASN A 146 -4.38 -10.20 -11.67
N ASN A 147 -5.30 -9.85 -12.57
CA ASN A 147 -6.75 -9.96 -12.35
C ASN A 147 -7.23 -9.20 -11.10
N VAL A 148 -6.56 -8.09 -10.78
CA VAL A 148 -6.89 -7.20 -9.64
C VAL A 148 -7.22 -5.82 -10.15
N TRP A 149 -8.44 -5.39 -9.87
CA TRP A 149 -8.96 -4.07 -10.22
C TRP A 149 -10.15 -3.73 -9.31
N GLY A 150 -10.51 -2.47 -9.15
CA GLY A 150 -11.60 -2.07 -8.25
C GLY A 150 -11.24 -2.22 -6.77
N VAL A 151 -9.97 -2.00 -6.40
CA VAL A 151 -9.52 -2.13 -5.00
C VAL A 151 -9.92 -0.88 -4.22
N ASP A 152 -10.89 -1.01 -3.32
CA ASP A 152 -11.34 0.10 -2.48
C ASP A 152 -10.69 0.04 -1.09
N MET A 153 -10.07 1.15 -0.67
CA MET A 153 -9.30 1.29 0.56
C MET A 153 -9.79 2.52 1.33
N PHE A 154 -10.26 2.32 2.56
CA PHE A 154 -10.82 3.38 3.40
C PHE A 154 -10.08 3.47 4.73
N ASN A 155 -9.50 4.63 5.03
CA ASN A 155 -8.72 4.88 6.24
C ASN A 155 -7.59 3.83 6.44
N VAL A 156 -6.80 3.60 5.39
CA VAL A 156 -5.70 2.63 5.43
C VAL A 156 -4.39 3.33 5.77
N MET A 157 -3.58 2.72 6.63
CA MET A 157 -2.24 3.20 6.96
C MET A 157 -1.20 2.19 6.49
N ILE A 158 -0.22 2.63 5.69
CA ILE A 158 0.85 1.77 5.18
C ILE A 158 2.19 2.43 5.44
N GLY A 159 3.03 1.83 6.27
CA GLY A 159 4.29 2.50 6.57
C GLY A 159 5.37 1.68 7.25
N ASN A 160 6.48 2.39 7.48
CA ASN A 160 7.71 1.86 8.09
C ASN A 160 8.33 0.68 7.31
N GLY A 161 7.91 0.48 6.06
CA GLY A 161 8.35 -0.61 5.19
C GLY A 161 9.48 -0.21 4.25
N ASN A 162 9.59 -0.95 3.15
CA ASN A 162 10.42 -0.56 2.00
C ASN A 162 9.59 0.22 0.98
N ILE A 163 8.49 -0.35 0.51
CA ILE A 163 7.52 0.28 -0.40
C ILE A 163 6.12 0.18 0.20
N GLY A 164 5.35 1.26 0.15
CA GLY A 164 3.96 1.26 0.62
C GLY A 164 3.05 0.40 -0.27
N ILE A 165 2.79 0.89 -1.49
CA ILE A 165 2.02 0.18 -2.52
C ILE A 165 2.93 -0.16 -3.70
N TYR A 166 2.92 -1.41 -4.12
CA TYR A 166 3.67 -1.92 -5.26
C TYR A 166 2.72 -2.54 -6.29
N THR A 167 2.79 -2.12 -7.55
CA THR A 167 2.06 -2.79 -8.65
C THR A 167 3.04 -3.64 -9.46
N GLN A 168 2.75 -4.92 -9.62
CA GLN A 168 3.64 -5.85 -10.32
C GLN A 168 3.72 -5.52 -11.82
N PRO A 169 4.87 -5.71 -12.48
CA PRO A 169 4.99 -5.48 -13.92
C PRO A 169 4.27 -6.57 -14.73
N GLY A 170 3.88 -6.21 -15.95
CA GLY A 170 3.34 -7.17 -16.93
C GLY A 170 2.02 -7.83 -16.53
N THR A 171 1.23 -7.16 -15.69
CA THR A 171 -0.05 -7.67 -15.20
C THR A 171 -1.11 -7.73 -16.30
N HIS A 172 -1.93 -8.77 -16.25
CA HIS A 172 -3.08 -8.98 -17.11
C HIS A 172 -4.39 -8.64 -16.38
N ASN A 173 -5.32 -7.98 -17.08
CA ASN A 173 -6.67 -7.67 -16.58
C ASN A 173 -6.65 -7.02 -15.18
N ALA A 174 -5.82 -5.99 -15.02
CA ALA A 174 -5.56 -5.35 -13.75
C ALA A 174 -5.49 -3.83 -13.92
N GLY A 175 -5.58 -3.09 -12.83
CA GLY A 175 -5.30 -1.67 -12.82
C GLY A 175 -6.50 -0.73 -12.80
N GLU A 176 -7.68 -1.16 -13.24
CA GLU A 176 -8.85 -0.27 -13.29
C GLU A 176 -9.32 0.12 -11.88
N ARG A 177 -9.55 1.41 -11.64
CA ARG A 177 -10.26 1.96 -10.48
C ARG A 177 -9.80 1.48 -9.09
N SER A 178 -8.55 1.75 -8.68
CA SER A 178 -8.15 1.58 -7.27
C SER A 178 -8.30 2.87 -6.48
N THR A 179 -9.17 2.87 -5.46
CA THR A 179 -9.50 4.07 -4.66
C THR A 179 -8.92 3.97 -3.27
N PHE A 180 -8.25 5.03 -2.81
CA PHE A 180 -7.73 5.18 -1.46
C PHE A 180 -8.29 6.46 -0.84
N SER A 181 -9.26 6.29 0.06
CA SER A 181 -10.00 7.38 0.69
C SER A 181 -9.64 7.50 2.18
N GLY A 182 -8.90 8.56 2.50
CA GLY A 182 -8.32 8.85 3.80
C GLY A 182 -7.19 7.89 4.19
N GLY A 183 -6.46 8.23 5.25
CA GLY A 183 -5.31 7.44 5.73
C GLY A 183 -3.98 7.98 5.24
N THR A 184 -2.92 7.20 5.43
CA THR A 184 -1.54 7.69 5.30
C THR A 184 -0.58 6.62 4.80
N ILE A 185 0.27 6.97 3.84
CA ILE A 185 1.40 6.17 3.38
C ILE A 185 2.70 6.86 3.80
N TYR A 186 3.48 6.24 4.69
CA TYR A 186 4.56 6.98 5.37
C TYR A 186 5.80 6.17 5.72
N ASN A 187 6.93 6.85 5.85
CA ASN A 187 8.21 6.30 6.32
C ASN A 187 8.64 5.02 5.57
N ASN A 188 8.25 4.87 4.30
CA ASN A 188 8.72 3.78 3.47
C ASN A 188 10.10 4.12 2.91
N ALA A 189 11.05 3.20 3.08
CA ALA A 189 12.46 3.48 2.82
C ALA A 189 12.79 3.78 1.35
N PHE A 190 12.04 3.20 0.40
CA PHE A 190 12.23 3.41 -1.03
C PHE A 190 11.15 4.28 -1.63
N ALA A 191 9.88 3.91 -1.49
CA ALA A 191 8.77 4.65 -2.08
C ALA A 191 7.45 4.53 -1.32
N GLY A 192 6.60 5.55 -1.37
CA GLY A 192 5.19 5.43 -0.96
C GLY A 192 4.42 4.56 -1.96
N ILE A 193 4.59 4.85 -3.26
CA ILE A 193 4.11 4.03 -4.37
C ILE A 193 5.26 3.73 -5.33
N ASP A 194 5.36 2.47 -5.73
CA ASP A 194 6.16 2.03 -6.86
C ASP A 194 5.28 1.31 -7.89
N GLU A 195 4.90 2.03 -8.93
CA GLU A 195 4.04 1.54 -10.00
C GLU A 195 4.89 1.04 -11.18
N GLU A 196 4.94 -0.28 -11.38
CA GLU A 196 5.60 -0.93 -12.53
C GLU A 196 4.60 -1.45 -13.59
N SER A 197 3.33 -1.04 -13.50
CA SER A 197 2.24 -1.39 -14.44
C SER A 197 1.47 -0.13 -14.86
N CYS A 198 0.31 -0.25 -15.53
CA CYS A 198 -0.53 0.89 -15.90
C CYS A 198 -1.76 0.94 -15.00
N TRP A 199 -1.55 1.26 -13.74
CA TRP A 199 -2.56 1.24 -12.69
C TRP A 199 -3.27 2.58 -12.56
N GLU A 200 -4.59 2.55 -12.40
CA GLU A 200 -5.41 3.72 -12.11
C GLU A 200 -5.60 3.89 -10.60
N PHE A 201 -5.06 4.97 -10.05
CA PHE A 201 -5.20 5.33 -8.65
C PHE A 201 -6.06 6.58 -8.46
N ASP A 202 -6.97 6.53 -7.50
CA ASP A 202 -7.69 7.70 -7.00
C ASP A 202 -7.43 7.87 -5.51
N PHE A 203 -6.74 8.95 -5.13
CA PHE A 203 -6.46 9.31 -3.75
C PHE A 203 -7.39 10.43 -3.30
N GLU A 204 -8.15 10.18 -2.23
CA GLU A 204 -9.13 11.11 -1.67
C GLU A 204 -8.81 11.42 -0.20
N GLY A 205 -8.22 12.58 0.07
CA GLY A 205 -7.84 12.96 1.44
C GLY A 205 -6.69 12.13 2.03
N THR A 206 -5.79 11.61 1.19
CA THR A 206 -4.69 10.72 1.59
C THR A 206 -3.41 11.50 1.83
N SER A 207 -2.65 11.12 2.86
CA SER A 207 -1.34 11.73 3.16
C SER A 207 -0.17 10.82 2.76
N PHE A 208 0.90 11.42 2.26
CA PHE A 208 2.14 10.77 1.85
C PHE A 208 3.32 11.44 2.54
N ASP A 209 3.81 10.82 3.61
CA ASP A 209 4.67 11.52 4.57
C ASP A 209 6.03 10.81 4.71
N PHE A 210 7.11 11.54 4.43
CA PHE A 210 8.49 11.12 4.65
C PHE A 210 8.86 9.76 4.01
N ASN A 211 8.30 9.46 2.84
CA ASN A 211 8.75 8.32 2.03
C ASN A 211 10.03 8.71 1.27
N GLY A 212 10.91 7.72 1.02
CA GLY A 212 12.15 7.96 0.27
C GLY A 212 11.93 8.57 -1.13
N GLN A 213 10.82 8.22 -1.75
CA GLN A 213 10.18 8.81 -2.93
C GLN A 213 8.68 8.77 -2.67
N GLN A 214 7.90 9.82 -2.92
CA GLN A 214 6.46 9.76 -2.59
C GLN A 214 5.73 8.84 -3.56
N MET A 215 5.86 9.12 -4.86
CA MET A 215 5.17 8.36 -5.89
C MET A 215 6.04 8.15 -7.14
N ILE A 216 6.11 6.90 -7.60
CA ILE A 216 6.60 6.53 -8.92
C ILE A 216 5.39 6.00 -9.68
N LEU A 217 4.94 6.74 -10.69
CA LEU A 217 3.68 6.51 -11.40
C LEU A 217 3.91 6.19 -12.88
N ARG A 218 2.96 5.49 -13.49
CA ARG A 218 2.96 5.05 -14.89
C ARG A 218 1.57 5.10 -15.51
N GLY A 219 0.51 4.95 -14.73
CA GLY A 219 -0.89 4.99 -15.14
C GLY A 219 -1.58 6.32 -14.81
N GLY A 220 -2.91 6.30 -14.81
CA GLY A 220 -3.73 7.46 -14.46
C GLY A 220 -3.82 7.64 -12.96
N THR A 221 -3.57 8.85 -12.45
CA THR A 221 -3.65 9.14 -11.02
C THR A 221 -4.43 10.43 -10.77
N SER A 222 -5.48 10.31 -9.97
CA SER A 222 -6.18 11.44 -9.34
C SER A 222 -5.70 11.57 -7.90
N PHE A 223 -5.35 12.78 -7.48
CA PHE A 223 -4.80 13.05 -6.17
C PHE A 223 -5.45 14.25 -5.49
N THR A 224 -6.12 13.98 -4.39
CA THR A 224 -6.59 14.93 -3.39
C THR A 224 -5.94 14.56 -2.06
N GLY A 225 -5.09 15.41 -1.50
CA GLY A 225 -4.42 15.06 -0.25
C GLY A 225 -3.22 15.92 0.12
N HIS A 226 -2.38 15.35 0.97
CA HIS A 226 -1.16 16.00 1.46
C HIS A 226 0.06 15.16 1.12
N ILE A 227 1.14 15.82 0.69
CA ILE A 227 2.45 15.22 0.56
C ILE A 227 3.40 16.01 1.46
N GLU A 228 4.14 15.33 2.32
CA GLU A 228 5.16 15.91 3.19
C GLU A 228 6.48 15.17 3.04
N ASN A 229 7.58 15.91 2.88
CA ASN A 229 8.92 15.31 2.85
C ASN A 229 9.99 16.23 3.40
N ALA A 230 11.18 15.69 3.68
CA ALA A 230 12.37 16.51 3.88
C ALA A 230 12.91 17.04 2.54
N ASP A 231 13.68 18.13 2.58
CA ASP A 231 14.40 18.64 1.41
C ASP A 231 15.52 17.68 0.95
N THR A 232 15.13 16.66 0.17
CA THR A 232 15.99 15.57 -0.32
C THR A 232 16.70 15.89 -1.65
N GLY A 233 16.35 17.00 -2.30
CA GLY A 233 16.84 17.33 -3.65
C GLY A 233 16.25 16.48 -4.79
N LYS A 234 15.31 15.57 -4.49
CA LYS A 234 14.58 14.77 -5.48
C LYS A 234 13.17 15.34 -5.71
N PRO A 235 12.56 15.12 -6.89
CA PRO A 235 11.13 15.38 -7.07
C PRO A 235 10.30 14.47 -6.15
N GLU A 236 9.12 14.94 -5.74
CA GLU A 236 8.20 14.14 -4.91
C GLU A 236 7.47 13.07 -5.74
N ILE A 237 7.14 13.40 -7.00
CA ILE A 237 6.42 12.51 -7.92
C ILE A 237 7.24 12.32 -9.19
N VAL A 238 7.42 11.06 -9.61
CA VAL A 238 8.01 10.69 -10.89
C VAL A 238 6.93 10.06 -11.77
N LEU A 239 6.53 10.77 -12.82
CA LEU A 239 5.58 10.28 -13.82
C LEU A 239 6.36 9.69 -15.00
N GLY A 240 6.50 8.36 -14.98
CA GLY A 240 7.11 7.57 -16.03
C GLY A 240 6.09 7.10 -17.06
N ALA A 241 6.53 6.21 -17.94
CA ALA A 241 5.67 5.50 -18.87
C ALA A 241 6.24 4.14 -19.22
N LEU A 242 5.36 3.26 -19.67
CA LEU A 242 5.69 1.91 -20.09
C LEU A 242 5.62 1.82 -21.62
N VAL A 243 6.54 1.05 -22.21
CA VAL A 243 6.59 0.84 -23.66
C VAL A 243 5.31 0.17 -24.12
N GLY A 244 4.62 0.77 -25.10
CA GLY A 244 3.38 0.20 -25.69
C GLY A 244 2.10 0.45 -24.88
N VAL A 245 2.17 1.26 -23.82
CA VAL A 245 1.06 1.59 -22.93
C VAL A 245 0.71 3.07 -23.07
N PRO A 246 -0.57 3.49 -22.90
CA PRO A 246 -0.92 4.90 -22.78
C PRO A 246 -0.04 5.63 -21.75
N ALA A 247 0.24 6.91 -21.99
CA ALA A 247 1.00 7.69 -21.01
C ALA A 247 0.29 7.80 -19.67
N GLY A 248 1.08 7.82 -18.62
CA GLY A 248 0.61 8.20 -17.30
C GLY A 248 0.03 9.61 -17.29
N SER A 249 -0.93 9.83 -16.41
CA SER A 249 -1.52 11.15 -16.19
C SER A 249 -1.65 11.43 -14.70
N LEU A 250 -1.48 12.69 -14.34
CA LEU A 250 -1.62 13.15 -12.96
C LEU A 250 -2.61 14.30 -12.93
N TYR A 251 -3.68 14.14 -12.16
CA TYR A 251 -4.61 15.21 -11.80
C TYR A 251 -4.52 15.47 -10.30
N MET A 252 -4.12 16.67 -9.91
CA MET A 252 -4.17 17.13 -8.53
C MET A 252 -5.34 18.10 -8.34
N SER A 253 -6.16 17.87 -7.31
CA SER A 253 -7.25 18.78 -6.97
C SER A 253 -6.76 20.04 -6.25
N ALA A 254 -7.57 21.11 -6.22
CA ALA A 254 -7.20 22.40 -5.62
C ALA A 254 -6.97 22.33 -4.09
N GLY A 255 -7.48 21.30 -3.42
CA GLY A 255 -7.25 21.06 -2.00
C GLY A 255 -5.91 20.37 -1.70
N SER A 256 -5.17 19.93 -2.73
CA SER A 256 -3.91 19.22 -2.55
C SER A 256 -2.76 20.14 -2.17
N SER A 257 -1.86 19.64 -1.33
CA SER A 257 -0.66 20.37 -0.90
C SER A 257 0.58 19.49 -0.93
N ILE A 258 1.73 20.12 -1.18
CA ILE A 258 3.06 19.51 -1.05
C ILE A 258 3.86 20.41 -0.10
N THR A 259 4.38 19.84 0.99
CA THR A 259 5.18 20.51 2.01
C THR A 259 6.56 19.89 2.07
N VAL A 260 7.59 20.73 2.09
CA VAL A 260 8.99 20.28 2.12
C VAL A 260 9.70 20.90 3.30
N ASP A 261 10.02 20.06 4.27
CA ASP A 261 10.70 20.43 5.50
C ASP A 261 12.14 20.87 5.24
N GLY A 262 12.49 22.02 5.80
CA GLY A 262 13.82 22.63 5.63
C GLY A 262 14.04 23.27 4.26
N TRP A 263 12.98 23.49 3.48
CA TRP A 263 13.06 24.15 2.18
C TRP A 263 13.58 25.60 2.28
N ASP A 264 14.59 25.93 1.47
CA ASP A 264 15.13 27.29 1.32
C ASP A 264 14.66 27.92 0.00
N PRO A 265 13.80 28.95 0.02
CA PRO A 265 13.35 29.63 -1.21
C PRO A 265 14.49 30.25 -2.02
N ARG A 266 15.62 30.60 -1.38
CA ARG A 266 16.76 31.22 -2.08
C ARG A 266 17.64 30.19 -2.77
N HIS A 267 17.64 28.95 -2.28
CA HIS A 267 18.47 27.85 -2.79
C HIS A 267 17.69 26.53 -2.76
N PRO A 268 16.59 26.40 -3.52
CA PRO A 268 15.82 25.16 -3.53
C PRO A 268 16.72 24.02 -4.03
N LYS A 269 16.79 22.91 -3.29
CA LYS A 269 17.55 21.73 -3.75
C LYS A 269 16.74 20.89 -4.73
N GLN A 270 15.42 20.88 -4.59
CA GLN A 270 14.52 20.16 -5.48
C GLN A 270 14.34 20.92 -6.79
N PRO A 271 14.61 20.29 -7.95
CA PRO A 271 14.50 20.96 -9.23
C PRO A 271 13.05 21.21 -9.68
N CYS A 272 12.13 20.38 -9.20
CA CYS A 272 10.69 20.43 -9.44
C CYS A 272 9.98 19.47 -8.47
N PHE A 273 8.65 19.53 -8.35
CA PHE A 273 7.88 18.55 -7.54
C PHE A 273 7.45 17.33 -8.34
N VAL A 274 7.14 17.52 -9.63
CA VAL A 274 6.73 16.45 -10.53
C VAL A 274 7.73 16.35 -11.68
N GLN A 275 8.43 15.23 -11.79
CA GLN A 275 9.29 14.94 -12.94
C GLN A 275 8.55 14.05 -13.94
N THR A 276 8.65 14.38 -15.23
CA THR A 276 8.09 13.58 -16.33
C THR A 276 9.18 13.20 -17.33
N SER A 277 9.07 12.01 -17.95
CA SER A 277 10.02 11.52 -18.94
C SER A 277 9.54 11.64 -20.40
N LEU A 278 8.25 11.94 -20.65
CA LEU A 278 7.68 11.89 -22.01
C LEU A 278 6.81 13.11 -22.38
N PRO A 279 6.84 13.54 -23.66
CA PRO A 279 6.14 14.74 -24.10
C PRO A 279 4.61 14.60 -24.09
N TYR A 280 4.10 13.37 -24.11
CA TYR A 280 2.67 13.07 -24.14
C TYR A 280 2.10 12.70 -22.75
N ASN A 281 2.91 12.77 -21.68
CA ASN A 281 2.39 12.75 -20.31
C ASN A 281 1.53 14.00 -20.07
N ASN A 282 0.40 13.83 -19.39
CA ASN A 282 -0.57 14.89 -19.14
C ASN A 282 -0.68 15.19 -17.65
N ILE A 283 -0.37 16.42 -17.28
CA ILE A 283 -0.31 16.86 -15.88
C ILE A 283 -1.25 18.04 -15.70
N LYS A 284 -2.21 17.89 -14.80
CA LYS A 284 -3.15 18.93 -14.39
C LYS A 284 -2.96 19.22 -12.91
N ILE A 285 -2.48 20.41 -12.59
CA ILE A 285 -2.17 20.80 -11.20
C ILE A 285 -2.81 22.17 -10.88
N PRO A 286 -3.21 22.42 -9.62
CA PRO A 286 -3.68 23.73 -9.18
C PRO A 286 -2.64 24.80 -9.46
N ALA A 287 -3.07 26.01 -9.81
CA ALA A 287 -2.16 27.15 -9.98
C ALA A 287 -1.51 27.58 -8.66
N THR A 288 -2.13 27.26 -7.52
CA THR A 288 -1.55 27.46 -6.18
C THR A 288 -0.37 26.53 -5.89
N LEU A 289 -0.23 25.44 -6.67
CA LEU A 289 0.96 24.58 -6.66
C LEU A 289 2.13 25.20 -7.44
N TYR A 290 1.93 26.35 -8.10
CA TYR A 290 2.95 27.06 -8.87
C TYR A 290 3.78 27.98 -7.95
N GLY A 291 5.07 27.69 -7.82
CA GLY A 291 6.02 28.60 -7.20
C GLY A 291 5.93 28.67 -5.67
N PHE A 292 6.43 27.63 -4.99
CA PHE A 292 7.08 27.88 -3.73
C PHE A 292 8.48 28.43 -4.06
N GLY A 293 8.59 29.77 -4.09
CA GLY A 293 9.78 30.65 -3.93
C GLY A 293 11.02 30.55 -4.81
N GLY A 294 11.15 29.61 -5.74
CA GLY A 294 12.32 29.50 -6.64
C GLY A 294 11.99 29.77 -8.11
N THR A 295 13.01 30.09 -8.93
CA THR A 295 12.89 30.36 -10.38
C THR A 295 12.60 29.11 -11.24
N GLN A 296 12.11 28.01 -10.66
CA GLN A 296 11.86 26.72 -11.33
C GLN A 296 10.40 26.30 -11.16
N GLY A 297 9.79 25.75 -12.22
CA GLY A 297 8.38 25.40 -12.26
C GLY A 297 8.03 24.15 -11.43
N ALA A 298 6.76 23.98 -11.09
CA ALA A 298 6.26 22.82 -10.33
C ALA A 298 6.53 21.46 -11.02
N VAL A 299 6.76 21.48 -12.34
CA VAL A 299 6.98 20.30 -13.17
C VAL A 299 8.29 20.46 -13.96
N CYS A 300 9.08 19.40 -14.03
CA CYS A 300 10.24 19.30 -14.91
C CYS A 300 10.11 18.15 -15.92
N GLY A 301 10.58 18.39 -17.15
CA GLY A 301 10.52 17.43 -18.25
C GLY A 301 9.56 17.82 -19.38
N PRO A 302 9.38 16.97 -20.39
CA PRO A 302 8.73 17.34 -21.66
C PRO A 302 7.19 17.30 -21.64
N GLY A 303 6.57 16.81 -20.56
CA GLY A 303 5.11 16.59 -20.50
C GLY A 303 4.28 17.89 -20.57
N LYS A 304 3.03 17.76 -20.99
CA LYS A 304 2.10 18.90 -21.09
C LYS A 304 1.53 19.23 -19.71
N VAL A 305 1.78 20.45 -19.26
CA VAL A 305 1.27 20.97 -17.99
C VAL A 305 0.09 21.91 -18.24
N VAL A 306 -1.01 21.68 -17.54
CA VAL A 306 -2.14 22.60 -17.46
C VAL A 306 -2.31 23.01 -16.01
N THR A 307 -2.08 24.29 -15.72
CA THR A 307 -2.43 24.89 -14.43
C THR A 307 -3.89 25.34 -14.45
N TRP A 308 -4.54 25.30 -13.29
CA TRP A 308 -5.91 25.80 -13.16
C TRP A 308 -6.09 26.54 -11.82
N ASP A 309 -6.68 27.74 -11.88
CA ASP A 309 -6.78 28.66 -10.73
C ASP A 309 -7.87 28.29 -9.72
N GLY A 310 -8.56 27.16 -9.90
CA GLY A 310 -9.75 26.86 -9.11
C GLY A 310 -10.80 27.94 -9.26
N GLN A 311 -11.41 28.07 -10.45
CA GLN A 311 -12.67 28.80 -10.52
C GLN A 311 -13.62 28.15 -9.49
N PRO A 312 -14.23 28.94 -8.58
CA PRO A 312 -15.20 28.38 -7.65
C PRO A 312 -16.26 27.66 -8.49
N PHE A 313 -16.81 26.56 -7.97
CA PHE A 313 -18.08 26.04 -8.47
C PHE A 313 -19.07 27.21 -8.45
N SER A 314 -19.20 27.91 -9.57
CA SER A 314 -20.17 28.98 -9.72
C SER A 314 -21.52 28.30 -9.66
N ASN A 315 -22.28 28.59 -8.60
CA ASN A 315 -23.67 28.20 -8.48
C ASN A 315 -24.39 28.48 -9.79
N LYS A 316 -24.73 27.42 -10.53
CA LYS A 316 -25.79 27.42 -11.52
C LYS A 316 -26.86 26.46 -11.03
#